data_AF-A0A5C7P9L8-F1
#
_entry.id   AF-A0A5C7P9L8-F1
#
_cell.length_a   1.000
_cell.length_b   1.000
_cell.length_c   1.000
_cell.angle_alpha   90.00
_cell.angle_beta   90.00
_cell.angle_gamma   90.00
#
_symmetry.space_group_name_H-M   'P 1'
#
loop_
_entity.id
_entity.type
_entity.pdbx_description
1 polymer ?
#
loop_
_entity_poly.entity_id
_entity_poly.type
_entity_poly.pdbx_seq_one_letter_code
_entity_poly.pdbx_strand_id
1 'polypeptide(L)' 'MPYQDPNNAKGLFPPQLPSNPLELERLRRKNNPHNKPVGDYTGRCRYCGSCDLWEDNLHYGCNVCQALLG' A
#
# COMPACT_ATOMS: atom_id res chain seq x y z
N MET A 1 -0.14 -24.32 -13.13
CA MET A 1 1.10 -23.57 -13.37
C MET A 1 0.84 -22.11 -12.97
N PRO A 2 1.25 -21.63 -11.78
CA PRO A 2 1.11 -20.22 -11.47
C PRO A 2 2.11 -19.40 -12.30
N TYR A 3 1.63 -18.31 -12.89
CA TYR A 3 2.39 -17.38 -13.71
C TYR A 3 3.48 -16.70 -12.85
N GLN A 4 4.73 -17.01 -13.14
CA GLN A 4 5.89 -16.36 -12.53
C GLN A 4 6.23 -15.13 -13.37
N ASP A 5 5.88 -13.96 -12.85
CA ASP A 5 6.38 -12.69 -13.38
C ASP A 5 7.90 -12.65 -13.13
N PRO A 6 8.75 -12.59 -14.18
CA PRO A 6 10.20 -12.60 -14.04
C PRO A 6 10.77 -11.33 -13.38
N ASN A 7 9.95 -10.31 -13.11
CA ASN A 7 10.32 -9.12 -12.35
C ASN A 7 9.79 -9.15 -10.91
N ASN A 8 9.02 -10.17 -10.53
CA ASN A 8 8.51 -10.35 -9.18
C ASN A 8 9.46 -11.23 -8.36
N ALA A 9 10.54 -10.61 -7.90
CA ALA A 9 11.29 -11.13 -6.77
C ALA A 9 10.44 -10.94 -5.49
N LYS A 10 9.57 -11.92 -5.21
CA LYS A 10 9.12 -12.31 -3.87
C LYS A 10 8.92 -11.17 -2.86
N GLY A 11 7.67 -10.73 -2.69
CA GLY A 11 6.98 -10.68 -1.39
C GLY A 11 7.67 -10.13 -0.12
N LEU A 12 8.76 -9.36 -0.18
CA LEU A 12 9.45 -8.85 1.02
C LEU A 12 9.99 -7.42 0.88
N PHE A 13 9.78 -6.78 -0.27
CA PHE A 13 10.25 -5.42 -0.52
C PHE A 13 9.08 -4.55 -0.95
N PRO A 14 8.92 -3.33 -0.38
CA PRO A 14 7.94 -2.38 -0.90
C PRO A 14 8.20 -2.18 -2.40
N PRO A 15 7.15 -1.97 -3.21
CA PRO A 15 7.32 -1.71 -4.64
C PRO A 15 8.37 -0.62 -4.81
N GLN A 16 9.36 -0.88 -5.67
CA GLN A 16 10.44 0.07 -5.91
C GLN A 16 9.82 1.37 -6.39
N LEU A 17 9.83 2.39 -5.52
CA LEU A 17 9.31 3.70 -5.87
C LEU A 17 10.23 4.31 -6.93
N PRO A 18 9.69 4.96 -7.96
CA PRO A 18 10.54 5.61 -8.94
C PRO A 18 11.41 6.66 -8.25
N SER A 19 12.72 6.59 -8.51
CA SER A 19 13.70 7.56 -7.98
C SER A 19 13.49 8.96 -8.55
N ASN A 20 12.75 9.08 -9.66
CA ASN A 20 12.40 10.35 -10.26
C ASN A 20 11.28 11.05 -9.44
N PRO A 21 11.55 12.21 -8.84
CA PRO A 21 10.57 12.91 -8.01
C PRO A 21 9.31 13.33 -8.77
N LEU A 22 9.39 13.61 -10.08
CA LEU A 22 8.23 13.97 -10.89
C LEU A 22 7.30 12.76 -11.12
N GLU A 23 7.89 11.59 -11.33
CA GLU A 23 7.13 10.34 -11.51
C GLU A 23 6.48 9.89 -10.20
N LEU A 24 7.23 10.01 -9.10
CA LEU A 24 6.71 9.77 -7.76
C LEU A 24 5.52 10.68 -7.43
N GLU A 25 5.62 11.96 -7.79
CA GLU A 25 4.54 12.93 -7.59
C GLU A 25 3.30 12.62 -8.45
N ARG A 26 3.50 12.18 -9.69
CA ARG A 26 2.39 11.72 -10.56
C ARG A 26 1.70 10.48 -9.97
N LEU A 27 2.46 9.50 -9.49
CA LEU A 27 1.91 8.32 -8.83
C LEU A 27 1.19 8.66 -7.53
N ARG A 28 1.72 9.58 -6.73
CA ARG A 28 1.04 10.07 -5.53
C ARG A 28 -0.28 10.73 -5.86
N ARG A 29 -0.35 11.62 -6.85
CA ARG A 29 -1.62 12.24 -7.26
C ARG A 29 -2.63 11.23 -7.79
N LYS A 30 -2.16 10.23 -8.54
CA LYS A 30 -3.02 9.19 -9.10
C LYS A 30 -3.61 8.29 -8.01
N ASN A 31 -2.79 7.83 -7.07
CA ASN A 31 -3.19 6.85 -6.07
C ASN A 31 -3.73 7.49 -4.79
N ASN A 32 -3.22 8.66 -4.40
CA ASN A 32 -3.58 9.43 -3.20
C ASN A 32 -3.89 10.89 -3.57
N PRO A 33 -5.03 11.14 -4.23
CA PRO A 33 -5.37 12.46 -4.79
C PRO A 33 -5.47 13.57 -3.74
N HIS A 34 -5.75 13.20 -2.48
CA HIS A 34 -5.85 14.14 -1.37
C HIS A 34 -4.54 14.29 -0.58
N ASN A 35 -3.45 13.68 -1.04
CA ASN A 35 -2.14 13.68 -0.39
C ASN A 35 -2.21 13.36 1.12
N LYS A 36 -3.07 12.40 1.50
CA LYS A 36 -3.24 12.01 2.89
C LYS A 36 -2.04 11.18 3.35
N PRO A 37 -1.57 11.34 4.60
CA PRO A 37 -0.47 10.53 5.12
C PRO A 37 -0.87 9.07 5.36
N VAL A 38 -2.17 8.80 5.51
CA VAL A 38 -2.74 7.49 5.87
C VAL A 38 -4.11 7.27 5.21
N GLY A 39 -4.54 6.02 5.11
CA GLY A 39 -5.83 5.59 4.56
C GLY A 39 -5.69 4.69 3.33
N ASP A 40 -6.84 4.32 2.77
CA ASP A 40 -7.01 3.25 1.78
C ASP A 40 -6.08 3.39 0.57
N TYR A 41 -5.90 4.63 0.13
CA TYR A 41 -5.06 5.03 -1.00
C TYR A 41 -3.55 4.90 -0.79
N THR A 42 -3.11 4.77 0.47
CA THR A 42 -1.69 4.83 0.85
C THR A 42 -1.12 3.47 1.26
N GLY A 43 -1.96 2.44 1.35
CA GLY A 43 -1.57 1.15 1.95
C GLY A 43 -1.19 1.27 3.42
N ARG A 44 -1.74 2.27 4.12
CA ARG A 44 -1.50 2.53 5.55
C ARG A 44 -2.82 2.70 6.28
N CYS A 45 -2.93 2.13 7.47
CA CYS A 45 -4.12 2.21 8.29
C CYS A 45 -4.48 3.67 8.57
N ARG A 46 -5.74 4.05 8.31
CA ARG A 46 -6.22 5.42 8.57
C ARG A 46 -6.09 5.85 10.04
N TYR A 47 -6.15 4.92 10.98
CA TYR A 47 -6.22 5.21 12.41
C TYR A 47 -4.83 5.30 13.07
N CYS A 48 -3.92 4.38 12.74
CA CYS A 48 -2.59 4.34 13.37
C CYS A 48 -1.42 4.58 12.40
N GLY A 49 -1.68 4.64 11.09
CA GLY A 49 -0.65 4.85 10.06
C GLY A 49 0.27 3.66 9.79
N SER A 50 0.03 2.52 10.45
CA SER A 50 0.76 1.28 10.21
C SER A 50 0.53 0.77 8.79
N CYS A 51 1.58 0.25 8.16
CA CYS A 51 1.50 -0.51 6.91
C CYS A 51 1.26 -2.01 7.14
N ASP A 52 1.19 -2.45 8.40
CA ASP A 52 0.84 -3.82 8.79
C ASP A 52 -0.68 -3.97 8.77
N LEU A 53 -1.20 -4.15 7.55
CA LEU A 53 -2.60 -4.40 7.24
C LEU A 53 -2.87 -5.90 7.22
N TRP A 54 -4.14 -6.28 7.40
CA TRP A 54 -4.56 -7.67 7.31
C TRP A 54 -4.23 -8.26 5.94
N GLU A 55 -3.85 -9.54 5.94
CA GLU A 55 -3.47 -10.28 4.72
C GLU A 55 -4.68 -10.87 3.98
N ASP A 56 -5.87 -10.81 4.59
CA ASP A 56 -7.10 -11.32 3.99
C ASP A 56 -7.66 -10.31 2.99
N ASN A 57 -7.71 -10.70 1.71
CA ASN A 57 -8.26 -9.90 0.62
C ASN A 57 -9.76 -9.57 0.79
N LEU A 58 -10.46 -10.24 1.71
CA LEU A 58 -11.88 -10.00 2.01
C LEU A 58 -12.10 -8.96 3.12
N HIS A 59 -11.08 -8.65 3.92
CA HIS A 59 -11.22 -7.78 5.08
C HIS A 59 -10.13 -6.71 5.11
N TYR A 60 -10.54 -5.45 4.92
CA TYR A 60 -9.64 -4.32 5.13
C TYR A 60 -9.51 -4.05 6.63
N GLY A 61 -8.36 -4.38 7.22
CA GLY A 61 -8.09 -4.15 8.63
C GLY A 61 -6.60 -3.93 8.94
N CYS A 62 -6.28 -3.64 10.20
CA CYS A 62 -4.90 -3.40 10.65
C CYS A 62 -4.51 -4.32 11.81
N ASN A 63 -3.37 -5.01 11.70
CA ASN A 63 -2.85 -5.88 12.75
C ASN A 63 -2.38 -5.12 14.00
N VAL A 64 -1.99 -3.85 13.85
CA VAL A 64 -1.43 -3.05 14.95
C VAL A 64 -2.53 -2.47 15.84
N CYS A 65 -3.53 -1.81 15.26
CA CYS A 65 -4.59 -1.15 16.04
C CYS A 65 -5.93 -1.89 16.01
N GLN A 66 -6.01 -3.02 15.28
CA GLN A 66 -7.23 -3.84 15.15
C GLN A 66 -8.43 -3.07 14.58
N ALA A 67 -8.19 -1.93 13.92
CA ALA A 67 -9.24 -1.17 13.27
C ALA A 67 -9.70 -1.89 12.01
N LEU A 68 -11.02 -2.06 11.90
CA LEU A 68 -11.72 -2.49 10.70
C LEU A 68 -11.98 -1.26 9.81
N LEU A 69 -11.56 -1.31 8.55
CA LEU A 69 -12.02 -0.38 7.52
C LEU A 69 -13.31 -0.97 6.95
N GLY A 70 -14.44 -0.50 7.47
CA GLY A 70 -15.79 -0.73 6.94
C GLY A 70 -16.40 0.57 6.44
#